data_AF-A0A9X2CCE9-F1
#
_entry.id   AF-A0A9X2CCE9-F1
#
_cell.length_a   1.000
_cell.length_b   1.000
_cell.length_c   1.000
_cell.angle_alpha   90.00
_cell.angle_beta   90.00
_cell.angle_gamma   90.00
#
_symmetry.space_group_name_H-M   'P 1'
#
loop_
_entity.id
_entity.type
_entity.pdbx_description
1 polymer ?
#
loop_
_entity_poly.entity_id
_entity_poly.type
_entity_poly.pdbx_seq_one_letter_code
_entity_poly.pdbx_strand_id
1 'polypeptide(L)' 'MTIILLDIDFFKHFNDTQGHTEGDTCLRIAAQKIQDTVNRPYDLIVRYGVEEFI' A
#
# COMPACT_ATOMS: atom_id res chain seq x y z
N MET A 1 15.78 -15.33 -3.71
CA MET A 1 15.06 -14.10 -4.08
C MET A 1 13.58 -14.37 -3.83
N THR A 2 12.94 -13.53 -3.03
CA THR A 2 11.52 -13.64 -2.67
C THR A 2 10.85 -12.35 -3.12
N ILE A 3 9.63 -12.44 -3.64
CA ILE A 3 8.80 -11.30 -4.03
C ILE A 3 7.47 -11.46 -3.30
N ILE A 4 6.93 -10.37 -2.77
CA ILE A 4 5.62 -10.34 -2.14
C ILE A 4 4.77 -9.38 -2.97
N LEU A 5 3.53 -9.77 -3.29
CA LEU A 5 2.52 -8.85 -3.83
C LEU A 5 1.51 -8.61 -2.73
N LEU A 6 1.21 -7.35 -2.46
CA LEU A 6 0.26 -6.90 -1.46
C LEU A 6 -0.82 -6.05 -2.13
N ASP A 7 -2.07 -6.29 -1.77
CA ASP A 7 -3.23 -5.55 -2.25
C ASP A 7 -4.05 -5.06 -1.04
N ILE A 8 -4.67 -3.88 -1.15
CA ILE A 8 -5.57 -3.38 -0.10
C ILE A 8 -6.99 -3.88 -0.38
N ASP A 9 -7.43 -4.85 0.41
CA ASP A 9 -8.77 -5.41 0.29
C ASP A 9 -9.86 -4.33 0.32
N PHE A 10 -10.78 -4.41 -0.63
CA PHE A 10 -11.94 -3.51 -0.77
C PHE A 10 -11.60 -2.01 -0.93
N PHE A 11 -10.39 -1.67 -1.39
CA PHE A 11 -9.97 -0.27 -1.52
C PHE A 11 -10.94 0.56 -2.37
N LYS A 12 -11.40 0.02 -3.51
CA LYS A 12 -12.42 0.71 -4.34
C LYS A 12 -13.68 1.07 -3.55
N HIS A 13 -14.21 0.16 -2.75
CA HIS A 13 -15.41 0.41 -1.95
C HIS A 13 -15.16 1.50 -0.89
N PHE A 14 -14.00 1.45 -0.23
CA PHE A 14 -13.57 2.49 0.69
C PHE A 14 -13.47 3.85 -0.01
N ASN A 15 -12.84 3.89 -1.19
CA ASN A 15 -12.63 5.10 -1.98
C ASN A 15 -13.95 5.71 -2.47
N ASP A 16 -14.88 4.86 -2.92
CA ASP A 16 -16.21 5.28 -3.36
C ASP A 16 -17.07 5.81 -2.20
N THR A 17 -16.82 5.34 -0.95
CA THR A 17 -17.61 5.71 0.24
C THR A 17 -17.02 6.93 0.97
N GLN A 18 -15.70 7.00 1.12
CA GLN A 18 -14.99 8.05 1.88
C GLN A 18 -14.43 9.16 0.98
N GLY A 19 -14.36 8.92 -0.32
CA GLY A 19 -13.82 9.85 -1.31
C GLY A 19 -12.33 9.67 -1.56
N HIS A 20 -11.90 10.11 -2.76
CA HIS A 20 -10.53 9.94 -3.26
C HIS A 20 -9.44 10.50 -2.33
N THR A 21 -9.69 11.61 -1.64
CA THR A 21 -8.73 12.22 -0.71
C THR A 21 -8.45 11.30 0.49
N GLU A 22 -9.47 10.62 1.00
CA GLU A 22 -9.32 9.65 2.10
C GLU A 22 -8.66 8.38 1.60
N GLY A 23 -8.95 7.94 0.37
CA GLY A 23 -8.24 6.84 -0.29
C GLY A 23 -6.73 7.09 -0.41
N ASP A 24 -6.33 8.28 -0.87
CA ASP A 24 -4.92 8.68 -0.95
C ASP A 24 -4.25 8.69 0.43
N THR A 25 -4.97 9.12 1.45
CA THR A 25 -4.49 9.11 2.84
C THR A 25 -4.31 7.68 3.34
N CYS A 26 -5.26 6.80 3.06
CA CYS A 26 -5.17 5.37 3.37
C CYS A 26 -3.93 4.74 2.72
N LEU A 27 -3.68 5.00 1.43
CA LEU A 27 -2.51 4.50 0.71
C LEU A 27 -1.18 4.98 1.31
N ARG A 28 -1.10 6.25 1.72
CA ARG A 28 0.09 6.79 2.38
C ARG A 28 0.35 6.12 3.73
N ILE A 29 -0.71 5.92 4.52
CA ILE A 29 -0.60 5.24 5.81
C ILE A 29 -0.16 3.78 5.61
N ALA A 30 -0.75 3.06 4.66
CA ALA A 30 -0.37 1.69 4.33
C ALA A 30 1.10 1.61 3.92
N ALA A 31 1.54 2.46 2.99
CA ALA A 31 2.93 2.52 2.55
C ALA A 31 3.91 2.76 3.72
N GLN A 32 3.59 3.70 4.62
CA GLN A 32 4.41 3.98 5.80
C GLN A 32 4.49 2.75 6.72
N LYS A 33 3.36 2.07 6.98
CA LYS A 33 3.35 0.88 7.83
C LYS A 33 4.15 -0.28 7.26
N ILE A 34 4.09 -0.47 5.94
CA ILE A 34 4.91 -1.48 5.26
C ILE A 34 6.40 -1.08 5.40
N GLN A 35 6.73 0.18 5.16
CA GLN A 35 8.10 0.69 5.30
C GLN A 35 8.67 0.52 6.72
N ASP A 36 7.87 0.78 7.75
CA ASP A 36 8.28 0.59 9.16
C ASP A 36 8.51 -0.89 9.50
N THR A 37 7.89 -1.81 8.75
CA THR A 37 8.02 -3.26 8.95
C THR A 37 9.24 -3.84 8.23
N VAL A 38 9.58 -3.28 7.08
CA VAL A 38 10.66 -3.72 6.21
C VAL A 38 11.99 -3.11 6.68
N ASN A 39 12.66 -3.82 7.59
CA ASN A 39 13.84 -3.31 8.32
C ASN A 39 15.19 -3.84 7.79
N ARG A 40 15.20 -4.55 6.66
CA ARG A 40 16.45 -5.09 6.10
C ARG A 40 17.01 -4.13 5.05
N PRO A 41 18.35 -3.95 4.99
CA PRO A 41 18.98 -2.98 4.09
C PRO A 41 18.73 -3.16 2.59
N TYR A 42 18.31 -4.35 2.17
CA TYR A 42 18.13 -4.72 0.76
C TYR A 42 16.67 -5.00 0.38
N ASP A 43 15.76 -4.90 1.34
CA ASP A 43 14.35 -5.05 1.05
C ASP A 43 13.85 -3.71 0.47
N LEU A 44 13.04 -3.79 -0.58
CA LEU A 44 12.50 -2.65 -1.30
C LEU A 44 10.99 -2.74 -1.28
N ILE A 45 10.33 -1.60 -1.13
CA ILE A 45 8.88 -1.48 -1.29
C ILE A 45 8.62 -0.53 -2.45
N VAL A 46 7.78 -0.95 -3.38
CA VAL A 46 7.37 -0.16 -4.54
C VAL A 46 5.85 -0.20 -4.68
N ARG A 47 5.23 0.94 -4.97
CA ARG A 47 3.83 0.99 -5.39
C ARG A 47 3.75 0.50 -6.84
N TYR A 48 3.13 -0.65 -7.06
CA TYR A 48 3.03 -1.29 -8.37
C TYR A 48 1.80 -0.79 -9.15
N GLY A 49 0.68 -0.61 -8.45
CA GLY A 49 -0.60 -0.23 -9.05
C GLY A 49 -1.30 0.90 -8.30
N VAL A 50 -2.60 1.04 -8.54
CA VAL A 50 -3.41 2.03 -7.83
C VAL A 50 -3.45 1.70 -6.33
N GLU A 51 -3.74 0.46 -5.96
CA GLU A 51 -3.80 -0.01 -4.56
C GLU A 51 -2.80 -1.12 -4.22
N GLU A 52 -1.98 -1.53 -5.20
CA GLU A 52 -1.07 -2.67 -5.11
C GLU A 52 0.37 -2.25 -4.75
N PHE A 53 1.04 -3.05 -3.92
CA PHE A 53 2.44 -2.90 -3.49
C PHE A 53 3.25 -4.18 -3.74
N ILE A 54 4.54 -4.00 -4.01
CA ILE A 54 5.56 -5.06 -4.12
C ILE A 54 6.68 -4.81 -3.12
#